data_AF-A0A0G3BNR5-F1
#
_entry.id   AF-A0A0G3BNR5-F1
#
_cell.length_a   1.000
_cell.length_b   1.000
_cell.length_c   1.000
_cell.angle_alpha   90.00
_cell.angle_beta   90.00
_cell.angle_gamma   90.00
#
_symmetry.space_group_name_H-M   'P 1'
#
loop_
_entity.id
_entity.type
_entity.pdbx_description
1 polymer ?
#
loop_
_entity_poly.entity_id
_entity_poly.type
_entity_poly.pdbx_seq_one_letter_code
_entity_poly.pdbx_strand_id
1 'polypeptide(L)'
;MPSRLVLGTLHLPGERQANFELRDARWLADDPARALRWHDGPVAVHEGDAQLLIANDLGAAVVLHGLNPATVQRGARGTGILLEAAREPDTGCQLDWTVIEVVD
;
A
#
# COMPACT_ATOMS: atom_id res chain seq x y z
N MET A 1 -20.48 -12.20 0.88
CA MET A 1 -19.26 -13.04 0.73
C MET A 1 -18.29 -12.61 1.81
N PRO A 2 -17.46 -13.50 2.38
CA PRO A 2 -16.45 -13.08 3.35
C PRO A 2 -15.50 -12.09 2.67
N SER A 3 -15.28 -10.93 3.30
CA SER A 3 -14.30 -9.96 2.82
C SER A 3 -12.93 -10.38 3.34
N ARG A 4 -12.04 -10.86 2.46
CA ARG A 4 -10.65 -11.12 2.82
C ARG A 4 -9.98 -9.81 3.21
N LEU A 5 -9.38 -9.78 4.40
CA LEU A 5 -8.66 -8.65 4.98
C LEU A 5 -7.16 -8.97 4.98
N VAL A 6 -6.34 -8.05 4.47
CA VAL A 6 -4.88 -8.15 4.52
C VAL A 6 -4.34 -6.96 5.30
N LEU A 7 -3.57 -7.24 6.37
CA LEU A 7 -2.92 -6.23 7.18
C LEU A 7 -1.40 -6.35 7.03
N GLY A 8 -0.71 -5.22 6.93
CA GLY A 8 0.74 -5.20 6.82
C GLY A 8 1.38 -3.88 7.20
N THR A 9 2.69 -3.80 7.00
CA THR A 9 3.50 -2.61 7.24
C THR A 9 4.24 -2.24 5.98
N LEU A 10 4.26 -0.95 5.67
CA LEU A 10 5.14 -0.30 4.71
C LEU A 10 6.36 0.24 5.45
N HIS A 11 7.55 -0.08 4.97
CA HIS A 11 8.81 0.48 5.41
C HIS A 11 9.19 1.61 4.44
N LEU A 12 8.98 2.84 4.89
CA LEU A 12 9.23 4.05 4.13
C LEU A 12 10.68 4.53 4.38
N PRO A 13 11.30 5.27 3.44
CA PRO A 13 12.63 5.80 3.67
C PRO A 13 12.73 6.73 4.87
N GLY A 14 13.93 6.74 5.45
CA GLY A 14 14.22 7.46 6.69
C GLY A 14 13.76 6.72 7.96
N GLU A 15 13.82 5.38 7.96
CA GLU A 15 13.43 4.51 9.08
C GLU A 15 11.96 4.65 9.52
N ARG A 16 11.11 5.15 8.61
CA ARG A 16 9.69 5.37 8.89
C ARG A 16 8.88 4.12 8.56
N GLN A 17 7.76 3.97 9.26
CA GLN A 17 6.84 2.86 9.05
C GLN A 17 5.41 3.38 9.01
N ALA A 18 4.60 2.76 8.15
CA ALA A 18 3.17 2.97 8.09
C ALA A 18 2.46 1.62 8.07
N ASN A 19 1.35 1.50 8.77
CA ASN A 19 0.52 0.28 8.66
C ASN A 19 -0.41 0.42 7.47
N PHE A 20 -0.74 -0.69 6.81
CA PHE A 20 -1.74 -0.73 5.76
C PHE A 20 -2.79 -1.84 5.98
N GLU A 21 -4.00 -1.58 5.50
CA GLU A 21 -5.12 -2.51 5.45
C GLU A 21 -5.62 -2.60 3.99
N LEU A 22 -5.91 -3.80 3.49
CA LEU A 22 -6.59 -4.03 2.21
C LEU A 22 -7.86 -4.83 2.45
N ARG A 23 -9.00 -4.32 2.00
CA ARG A 23 -10.34 -4.92 2.17
C ARG A 23 -11.25 -4.53 1.02
N ASP A 24 -11.83 -5.50 0.33
CA ASP A 24 -12.90 -5.27 -0.68
C ASP A 24 -12.59 -4.15 -1.70
N ALA A 25 -11.41 -4.19 -2.32
CA ALA A 25 -10.93 -3.15 -3.24
C ALA A 25 -10.78 -1.74 -2.63
N ARG A 26 -10.75 -1.66 -1.30
CA ARG A 26 -10.40 -0.46 -0.53
C ARG A 26 -9.12 -0.73 0.23
N TRP A 27 -8.39 0.33 0.54
CA TRP A 27 -7.26 0.23 1.43
C TRP A 27 -7.24 1.38 2.42
N LEU A 28 -6.40 1.27 3.44
CA LEU A 28 -6.14 2.30 4.43
C LEU A 28 -4.65 2.25 4.77
N ALA A 29 -4.02 3.41 4.99
CA ALA A 29 -2.70 3.47 5.58
C ALA A 29 -2.56 4.65 6.54
N ASP A 30 -1.70 4.48 7.54
CA ASP A 30 -1.43 5.47 8.59
C ASP A 30 0.08 5.73 8.72
N ASP A 31 0.53 6.94 8.36
CA ASP A 31 1.89 7.48 8.63
C ASP A 31 1.79 8.61 9.66
N PRO A 32 2.18 8.36 10.93
CA PRO A 32 2.11 9.35 12.00
C PRO A 32 2.95 10.62 11.76
N ALA A 33 3.98 10.54 10.91
CA ALA A 33 4.99 11.59 10.72
C ALA A 33 4.74 12.47 9.49
N ARG A 34 4.08 11.95 8.44
CA ARG A 34 3.67 12.71 7.24
C ARG A 34 2.41 12.10 6.63
N ALA A 35 1.26 12.76 6.83
CA ALA A 35 0.05 12.79 6.00
C ALA A 35 -0.39 11.59 5.12
N LEU A 36 0.05 10.33 5.32
CA LEU A 36 -0.75 9.18 4.91
C LEU A 36 -1.89 9.09 5.93
N ARG A 37 -2.94 9.87 5.68
CA ARG A 37 -4.13 9.93 6.52
C ARG A 37 -5.15 8.98 5.93
N TRP A 38 -5.48 7.88 6.60
CA TRP A 38 -6.69 7.07 6.36
C TRP A 38 -7.25 7.20 4.93
N HIS A 39 -6.48 6.72 3.95
CA HIS A 39 -6.84 6.92 2.56
C HIS A 39 -7.71 5.79 2.10
N ASP A 40 -9.02 6.02 2.16
CA ASP A 40 -9.97 5.17 1.48
C ASP A 40 -9.86 5.38 -0.04
N GLY A 41 -9.07 4.54 -0.70
CA GLY A 41 -8.86 4.56 -2.14
C GLY A 41 -9.16 3.21 -2.79
N PRO A 42 -9.45 3.18 -4.11
CA PRO A 42 -9.60 1.93 -4.83
C PRO A 42 -8.25 1.18 -4.88
N VAL A 43 -8.32 -0.14 -4.75
CA VAL A 43 -7.21 -1.05 -5.03
C VAL A 43 -7.39 -1.60 -6.44
N ALA A 44 -6.47 -1.28 -7.33
CA ALA A 44 -6.37 -1.93 -8.63
C ALA A 44 -5.30 -3.02 -8.56
N VAL A 45 -5.56 -4.18 -9.19
CA VAL A 45 -4.56 -5.25 -9.30
C VAL A 45 -4.21 -5.42 -10.76
N HIS A 46 -2.93 -5.29 -11.10
CA HIS A 46 -2.43 -5.49 -12.45
C HIS A 46 -1.22 -6.43 -12.41
N GLU A 47 -1.27 -7.52 -13.16
CA GLU A 47 -0.17 -8.51 -13.24
C GLU A 47 0.36 -9.05 -11.89
N GLY A 48 -0.47 -8.99 -10.84
CA GLY A 48 -0.10 -9.43 -9.49
C GLY A 48 0.41 -8.32 -8.56
N ASP A 49 0.49 -7.09 -9.04
CA ASP A 49 0.82 -5.90 -8.25
C ASP A 49 -0.44 -5.21 -7.74
N ALA A 50 -0.42 -4.71 -6.50
CA ALA A 50 -1.47 -3.87 -5.97
C ALA A 50 -1.11 -2.40 -6.16
N GLN A 51 -1.94 -1.67 -6.90
CA GLN A 51 -1.87 -0.22 -7.04
C GLN A 51 -2.90 0.44 -6.13
N LEU A 52 -2.42 1.37 -5.33
CA LEU A 52 -3.09 1.98 -4.20
C LEU A 52 -3.04 3.50 -4.36
N LEU A 53 -4.19 4.15 -4.53
CA LEU A 53 -4.23 5.62 -4.64
C LEU A 53 -4.28 6.24 -3.24
N ILE A 54 -3.36 7.17 -2.96
CA ILE A 54 -3.28 7.96 -1.73
C ILE A 54 -3.84 9.35 -2.04
N ALA A 55 -5.14 9.55 -1.80
CA ALA A 55 -5.85 10.84 -1.89
C ALA A 55 -5.77 11.58 -3.25
N ASN A 56 -6.93 11.85 -3.84
CA ASN A 56 -7.04 12.60 -5.10
C ASN A 56 -6.50 14.05 -5.02
N ASP A 57 -6.45 14.64 -3.82
CA ASP A 57 -6.00 16.02 -3.56
C ASP A 57 -4.50 16.12 -3.22
N LEU A 58 -3.88 15.03 -2.75
CA LEU A 58 -2.44 14.93 -2.48
C LEU A 58 -1.65 14.35 -3.67
N GLY A 59 -2.36 13.66 -4.57
CA GLY A 59 -1.84 13.13 -5.83
C GLY A 59 -0.75 12.07 -5.66
N ALA A 60 -0.74 11.35 -4.54
CA ALA A 60 0.22 10.27 -4.34
C ALA A 60 -0.39 8.91 -4.72
N ALA A 61 0.44 7.98 -5.17
CA ALA A 61 0.07 6.60 -5.43
C ALA A 61 1.16 5.67 -4.90
N VAL A 62 0.77 4.50 -4.40
CA VAL A 62 1.69 3.43 -4.02
C VAL A 62 1.44 2.24 -4.94
N VAL A 63 2.52 1.66 -5.46
CA VAL A 63 2.49 0.37 -6.14
C VAL A 63 3.22 -0.62 -5.24
N LEU A 64 2.56 -1.70 -4.84
CA LEU A 64 3.14 -2.81 -4.07
C LEU A 64 3.36 -3.99 -5.02
N HIS A 65 4.60 -4.20 -5.42
CA HIS A 65 4.96 -5.21 -6.42
C HIS A 65 4.82 -6.62 -5.85
N GLY A 66 4.16 -7.51 -6.60
CA GLY A 66 3.89 -8.90 -6.23
C GLY A 66 2.86 -9.08 -5.12
N LEU A 67 2.20 -8.00 -4.67
CA LEU A 67 1.11 -8.09 -3.71
C LEU A 67 -0.22 -8.27 -4.46
N ASN A 68 -0.73 -9.50 -4.47
CA ASN A 68 -2.11 -9.78 -4.88
C ASN A 68 -2.98 -10.02 -3.64
N PRO A 69 -3.92 -9.11 -3.28
CA PRO A 69 -4.74 -9.24 -2.08
C PRO A 69 -5.55 -10.54 -2.01
N ALA A 70 -5.94 -11.09 -3.18
CA ALA A 70 -6.74 -12.31 -3.25
C ALA A 70 -5.97 -13.58 -2.88
N THR A 71 -4.64 -13.57 -2.98
CA THR A 71 -3.81 -14.78 -2.81
C THR A 71 -2.68 -14.64 -1.79
N VAL A 72 -2.32 -13.41 -1.43
CA VAL A 72 -1.19 -13.11 -0.53
C VAL A 72 -1.38 -13.76 0.84
N GLN A 73 -0.28 -14.26 1.42
CA GLN A 73 -0.28 -14.98 2.69
C GLN A 73 0.43 -14.18 3.79
N ARG A 74 0.13 -14.51 5.04
CA ARG A 74 0.86 -13.96 6.20
C ARG A 74 2.36 -14.20 6.07
N GLY A 75 3.15 -13.18 6.36
CA GLY A 75 4.62 -13.22 6.27
C GLY A 75 5.17 -12.97 4.87
N ALA A 76 4.32 -12.80 3.85
CA ALA A 76 4.75 -12.35 2.53
C ALA A 76 5.43 -10.99 2.61
N ARG A 77 6.43 -10.77 1.75
CA ARG A 77 7.23 -9.55 1.67
C ARG A 77 7.49 -9.19 0.23
N GLY A 78 7.69 -7.90 -0.03
CA GLY A 78 8.10 -7.41 -1.34
C GLY A 78 8.48 -5.95 -1.28
N THR A 79 8.64 -5.37 -2.47
CA THR A 79 9.01 -3.98 -2.66
C THR A 79 7.85 -3.18 -3.24
N GLY A 80 7.95 -1.87 -3.18
CA GLY A 80 6.99 -0.97 -3.79
C GLY A 80 7.61 0.38 -4.09
N ILE A 81 6.79 1.23 -4.71
CA ILE A 81 7.16 2.59 -5.07
C ILE A 81 6.04 3.53 -4.61
N LEU A 82 6.39 4.54 -3.82
CA LEU A 82 5.55 5.70 -3.56
C LEU A 82 5.82 6.76 -4.64
N LEU A 83 4.82 7.07 -5.44
CA LEU A 83 4.78 8.12 -6.45
C LEU A 83 4.10 9.34 -5.81
N GLU A 84 4.78 10.48 -5.70
CA GLU A 84 4.18 11.73 -5.18
C GLU A 84 3.89 12.67 -6.37
N ALA A 85 2.65 13.18 -6.53
CA ALA A 85 2.25 14.06 -7.66
C ALA A 85 3.10 15.31 -7.85
N ALA A 86 3.83 15.74 -6.82
CA ALA A 86 4.65 16.95 -6.86
C ALA A 86 6.09 16.71 -7.31
N ARG A 87 6.46 15.47 -7.69
CA ARG A 87 7.83 15.14 -8.14
C ARG A 87 7.80 14.42 -9.48
N GLU A 88 8.88 14.57 -10.25
CA GLU A 88 9.01 13.94 -11.58
C GLU A 88 8.71 12.43 -11.49
N PRO A 89 8.06 11.82 -12.49
CA PRO A 89 7.69 10.39 -12.47
C PRO A 89 8.85 9.44 -12.13
N ASP A 90 10.08 9.85 -12.43
CA ASP A 90 11.31 9.09 -12.18
C ASP A 90 11.86 9.23 -10.75
N THR A 91 11.19 9.99 -9.87
CA THR A 91 11.61 10.25 -8.48
C THR A 91 10.72 9.54 -7.45
N GLY A 92 10.19 8.39 -7.84
CA GLY A 92 9.50 7.49 -6.93
C GLY A 92 10.37 7.11 -5.74
N CYS A 93 9.75 7.06 -4.57
CA CYS A 93 10.39 6.71 -3.33
C CYS A 93 10.23 5.19 -3.12
N GLN A 94 11.34 4.43 -3.20
CA GLN A 94 11.32 2.99 -2.93
C GLN A 94 10.88 2.71 -1.50
N LEU A 95 10.09 1.66 -1.32
CA LEU A 95 9.65 1.16 -0.03
C LEU A 95 9.65 -0.37 -0.02
N ASP A 96 9.69 -0.95 1.18
CA ASP A 96 9.44 -2.39 1.38
C ASP A 96 8.07 -2.57 2.04
N TRP A 97 7.48 -3.74 1.87
CA TRP A 97 6.24 -4.10 2.56
C TRP A 97 6.31 -5.51 3.14
N THR A 98 5.58 -5.73 4.23
CA THR A 98 5.40 -7.04 4.88
C THR A 98 3.96 -7.24 5.27
N VAL A 99 3.38 -8.40 4.94
CA VAL A 99 2.05 -8.82 5.42
C VAL A 99 2.19 -9.43 6.82
N ILE A 100 1.46 -8.88 7.78
CA ILE A 100 1.48 -9.30 9.19
C ILE A 100 0.34 -10.28 9.47
N GLU A 101 -0.82 -10.06 8.84
CA GLU A 101 -2.04 -10.82 9.09
C GLU A 101 -2.92 -10.90 7.85
N VAL A 102 -3.61 -12.02 7.71
CA VAL A 102 -4.65 -12.25 6.69
C VAL A 102 -5.84 -12.87 7.41
N VAL A 103 -7.02 -12.29 7.23
CA VAL A 103 -8.29 -12.79 7.78
C VAL A 103 -9.23 -13.08 6.62
N ASP A 104 -9.79 -14.28 6.58
CA ASP A 104 -10.76 -14.74 5.56
C ASP A 104 -12.19 -14.68 6.06
#